data_AF-A0A2S4ZW68-F1
#
_entry.id   AF-A0A2S4ZW68-F1
#
_cell.length_a   1.000
_cell.length_b   1.000
_cell.length_c   1.000
_cell.angle_alpha   90.00
_cell.angle_beta   90.00
_cell.angle_gamma   90.00
#
_symmetry.space_group_name_H-M   'P 1'
#
loop_
_entity.id
_entity.type
_entity.pdbx_description
1 polymer ?
#
loop_
_entity_poly.entity_id
_entity_poly.type
_entity_poly.pdbx_seq_one_letter_code
_entity_poly.pdbx_strand_id
1 'polypeptide(L)' 'MPAVPTLASAAATCVSDGSSSISNYSASNSYTFTPAGPRVDATGAISGMALGTSYTVTADNGSCSSMASASFSNAAMLT' A
#
# COMPACT_ATOMS: atom_id res chain seq x y z
N MET A 1 7.87 15.17 -10.75
CA MET A 1 8.17 13.98 -9.93
C MET A 1 6.90 13.61 -9.19
N PRO A 2 6.47 12.34 -9.21
CA PRO A 2 5.25 11.95 -8.51
C PRO A 2 5.38 12.20 -7.00
N ALA A 3 4.26 12.49 -6.35
CA ALA A 3 4.22 12.66 -4.90
C ALA A 3 4.55 11.32 -4.21
N VAL A 4 5.18 11.40 -3.03
CA VAL A 4 5.43 10.21 -2.21
C VAL A 4 4.08 9.57 -1.86
N PRO A 5 3.89 8.25 -2.07
CA PRO A 5 2.64 7.60 -1.73
C PRO A 5 2.36 7.71 -0.24
N THR A 6 1.14 8.13 0.09
CA THR A 6 0.65 8.23 1.47
C THR A 6 -0.30 7.08 1.71
N LEU A 7 0.02 6.25 2.68
CA LEU A 7 -0.76 5.06 3.02
C LEU A 7 -1.71 5.35 4.17
N ALA A 8 -2.90 4.77 4.07
CA ALA A 8 -3.89 4.72 5.14
C ALA A 8 -4.11 3.24 5.50
N SER A 9 -3.76 2.86 6.72
CA SER A 9 -4.00 1.53 7.25
C SER A 9 -5.19 1.55 8.21
N ALA A 10 -6.12 0.62 8.05
CA ALA A 10 -7.19 0.35 8.99
C ALA A 10 -6.78 -0.77 9.94
N ALA A 11 -7.08 -0.58 11.23
CA ALA A 11 -6.81 -1.60 12.24
C ALA A 11 -7.61 -2.88 11.96
N ALA A 12 -7.00 -4.03 12.27
CA ALA A 12 -7.70 -5.30 12.24
C ALA A 12 -8.85 -5.30 13.27
N THR A 13 -9.89 -6.08 12.99
CA THR A 13 -11.05 -6.27 13.87
C THR A 13 -11.15 -7.72 14.29
N CYS A 14 -12.14 -8.08 15.12
CA CYS A 14 -12.35 -9.47 15.53
C CYS A 14 -12.86 -10.38 14.40
N VAL A 15 -13.24 -9.81 13.25
CA VAL A 15 -13.87 -10.53 12.13
C VAL A 15 -13.21 -10.26 10.77
N SER A 16 -12.17 -9.41 10.73
CA SER A 16 -11.47 -9.06 9.50
C SER A 16 -10.05 -8.59 9.79
N ASP A 17 -9.13 -8.97 8.91
CA ASP A 17 -7.75 -8.50 8.94
C ASP A 17 -7.68 -6.98 8.73
N GLY A 18 -6.55 -6.39 9.13
CA GLY A 18 -6.25 -5.01 8.80
C GLY A 18 -6.16 -4.82 7.28
N SER A 19 -6.53 -3.64 6.80
CA SER A 19 -6.47 -3.30 5.37
C SER A 19 -5.60 -2.07 5.17
N SER A 20 -4.97 -1.96 4.02
CA SER A 20 -4.20 -0.76 3.66
C SER A 20 -4.65 -0.22 2.31
N SER A 21 -4.61 1.10 2.15
CA SER A 21 -4.92 1.79 0.90
C SER A 21 -4.00 2.99 0.69
N ILE A 22 -3.82 3.40 -0.55
CA ILE A 22 -3.05 4.58 -0.93
C ILE A 22 -4.02 5.77 -0.99
N SER A 23 -3.93 6.67 -0.03
CA SER A 23 -4.84 7.82 0.10
C SER A 23 -4.67 8.82 -1.05
N ASN A 24 -3.42 9.02 -1.52
CA ASN A 24 -3.11 9.85 -2.69
C ASN A 24 -2.95 9.03 -3.98
N TYR A 25 -3.76 7.97 -4.14
CA TYR A 25 -3.74 7.15 -5.33
C TYR A 25 -4.05 7.96 -6.59
N SER A 26 -3.31 7.71 -7.65
CA SER A 26 -3.52 8.30 -8.98
C SER A 26 -3.37 7.20 -10.03
N ALA A 27 -4.41 6.98 -10.82
CA ALA A 27 -4.43 5.97 -11.89
C ALA A 27 -3.39 6.23 -12.99
N SER A 28 -2.85 7.44 -13.08
CA SER A 28 -1.77 7.81 -14.01
C SER A 28 -0.39 7.35 -13.53
N ASN A 29 -0.27 6.92 -12.27
CA ASN A 29 0.98 6.46 -11.68
C ASN A 29 0.97 4.93 -11.54
N SER A 30 2.12 4.32 -11.73
CA SER A 30 2.41 2.93 -11.39
C SER A 30 2.92 2.84 -9.96
N TYR A 31 2.47 1.85 -9.20
CA TYR A 31 2.86 1.65 -7.80
C TYR A 31 3.61 0.34 -7.65
N THR A 32 4.85 0.42 -7.16
CA THR A 32 5.72 -0.75 -6.96
C THR A 32 5.88 -1.02 -5.48
N PHE A 33 5.49 -2.21 -5.04
CA PHE A 33 5.60 -2.64 -3.64
C PHE A 33 6.89 -3.41 -3.39
N THR A 34 7.54 -3.12 -2.27
CA THR A 34 8.73 -3.84 -1.80
C THR A 34 8.52 -4.30 -0.35
N PRO A 35 8.61 -5.60 -0.04
CA PRO A 35 8.77 -6.73 -0.97
C PRO A 35 7.59 -6.91 -1.95
N ALA A 36 7.81 -7.64 -3.05
CA ALA A 36 6.76 -7.92 -4.03
C ALA A 36 5.68 -8.86 -3.46
N GLY A 37 4.47 -8.78 -4.00
CA GLY A 37 3.31 -9.56 -3.53
C GLY A 37 2.02 -8.74 -3.52
N PRO A 38 2.01 -7.57 -2.85
CA PRO A 38 0.83 -6.72 -2.80
C PRO A 38 0.47 -6.16 -4.19
N ARG A 39 -0.82 -5.88 -4.38
CA ARG A 39 -1.34 -5.17 -5.54
C ARG A 39 -2.29 -4.07 -5.10
N VAL A 40 -2.21 -2.95 -5.81
CA VAL A 40 -3.17 -1.86 -5.68
C VAL A 40 -4.26 -2.00 -6.73
N ASP A 41 -5.52 -1.83 -6.34
CA ASP A 41 -6.65 -1.77 -7.28
C ASP A 41 -6.90 -0.33 -7.78
N ALA A 42 -7.86 -0.17 -8.70
CA ALA A 42 -8.20 1.11 -9.32
C ALA A 42 -8.75 2.16 -8.34
N THR A 43 -9.06 1.78 -7.11
CA THR A 43 -9.50 2.70 -6.04
C THR A 43 -8.38 3.06 -5.06
N GLY A 44 -7.18 2.47 -5.24
CA GLY A 44 -6.06 2.65 -4.34
C GLY A 44 -6.03 1.67 -3.17
N ALA A 45 -6.97 0.73 -3.06
CA ALA A 45 -6.91 -0.28 -2.01
C ALA A 45 -5.84 -1.34 -2.31
N ILE A 46 -5.18 -1.83 -1.26
CA ILE A 46 -4.05 -2.75 -1.37
C ILE A 46 -4.51 -4.14 -0.90
N SER A 47 -4.28 -5.13 -1.74
CA SER A 47 -4.64 -6.53 -1.51
C SER A 47 -3.43 -7.46 -1.72
N GLY A 48 -3.52 -8.70 -1.25
CA GLY A 48 -2.45 -9.70 -1.39
C GLY A 48 -1.23 -9.47 -0.50
N MET A 49 -1.38 -8.66 0.55
CA MET A 49 -0.33 -8.43 1.55
C MET A 49 -0.21 -9.62 2.50
N ALA A 50 1.02 -9.99 2.86
CA ALA A 50 1.24 -10.92 3.97
C ALA A 50 1.10 -10.19 5.31
N LEU A 51 0.26 -10.73 6.19
CA LEU A 51 0.02 -10.16 7.52
C LEU A 51 1.31 -10.18 8.35
N GLY A 52 1.57 -9.10 9.07
CA GLY A 52 2.81 -8.91 9.86
C GLY A 52 4.07 -8.62 9.04
N THR A 53 3.98 -8.54 7.70
CA THR A 53 5.11 -8.14 6.85
C THR A 53 5.05 -6.65 6.56
N SER A 54 6.18 -5.95 6.76
CA SER A 54 6.32 -4.53 6.43
C SER A 54 6.60 -4.35 4.94
N TYR A 55 5.80 -3.52 4.30
CA TYR A 55 5.95 -3.14 2.91
C TYR A 55 6.21 -1.63 2.78
N THR A 56 6.85 -1.25 1.69
CA THR A 56 6.93 0.12 1.20
C THR A 56 6.41 0.18 -0.23
N VAL A 57 5.95 1.36 -0.65
CA VAL A 57 5.50 1.58 -2.02
C VAL A 57 6.15 2.83 -2.61
N THR A 58 6.56 2.73 -3.86
CA THR A 58 7.03 3.86 -4.67
C THR A 58 6.05 4.11 -5.80
N ALA A 59 5.79 5.39 -6.10
CA ALA A 59 5.01 5.79 -7.26
C ALA A 59 5.96 6.14 -8.41
N ASP A 60 5.60 5.74 -9.62
CA ASP A 60 6.30 6.06 -10.86
C ASP A 60 5.31 6.60 -11.89
N ASN A 61 5.67 7.67 -12.59
CA ASN A 61 4.79 8.27 -13.61
C ASN A 61 5.30 8.04 -15.05
N GLY A 62 6.17 7.06 -15.26
CA GLY A 62 6.82 6.74 -16.53
C GLY A 62 8.06 7.60 -16.84
N SER A 63 8.20 8.76 -16.20
CA SER A 63 9.32 9.69 -16.41
C SER A 63 10.21 9.84 -15.18
N CYS A 64 9.65 9.72 -13.98
CA CYS A 64 10.37 9.77 -12.71
C CYS A 64 9.67 8.92 -11.65
N SER A 65 10.45 8.37 -10.72
CA SER A 65 9.95 7.69 -9.52
C SER A 65 9.98 8.62 -8.30
N SER A 66 9.04 8.45 -7.38
CA SER A 66 8.99 9.15 -6.09
C SER A 66 9.97 8.52 -5.10
N MET A 67 10.13 9.15 -3.93
CA MET A 67 10.68 8.43 -2.77
C MET A 67 9.71 7.33 -2.30
N ALA A 68 10.25 6.36 -1.56
CA ALA A 68 9.46 5.32 -0.92
C ALA A 68 8.53 5.92 0.14
N SER A 69 7.34 5.33 0.25
CA SER A 69 6.39 5.64 1.31
C SER A 69 6.91 5.26 2.69
N ALA A 70 6.20 5.68 3.74
CA ALA A 70 6.37 5.10 5.07
C ALA A 70 6.12 3.57 5.01
N SER A 71 6.82 2.82 5.86
CA SER A 71 6.60 1.38 5.99
C SER A 71 5.25 1.10 6.65
N PHE A 72 4.50 0.16 6.10
CA PHE A 72 3.17 -0.20 6.56
C PHE A 72 2.99 -1.71 6.53
N SER A 73 2.05 -2.22 7.35
CA SER A 73 1.74 -3.64 7.45
C SER A 73 0.28 -3.82 7.87
N ASN A 74 -0.29 -4.97 7.52
CA ASN A 74 -1.62 -5.36 7.97
C ASN A 74 -1.48 -6.36 9.12
N ALA A 75 -2.25 -6.15 10.19
CA ALA A 75 -2.37 -7.10 11.29
C ALA A 75 -3.44 -8.15 10.96
N ALA A 76 -3.26 -9.37 11.47
CA ALA A 76 -4.31 -10.38 11.41
C ALA A 76 -5.50 -9.99 12.31
N MET A 77 -6.68 -10.53 12.00
CA MET A 77 -7.85 -10.42 12.87
C MET A 77 -7.52 -10.77 14.33
N LEU A 78 -8.09 -10.03 15.28
CA LEU A 78 -7.91 -10.30 16.71
C LEU A 78 -8.73 -11.54 17.08
N THR A 79 -8.09 -12.70 17.08
CA THR A 79 -8.66 -13.98 17.56
C THR A 79 -8.63 -14.06 19.07
#